data_AF-A0A354TNU0-F1
#
_entry.id   AF-A0A354TNU0-F1
#
_cell.length_a   1.000
_cell.length_b   1.000
_cell.length_c   1.000
_cell.angle_alpha   90.00
_cell.angle_beta   90.00
_cell.angle_gamma   90.00
#
_symmetry.space_group_name_H-M   'P 1'
#
loop_
_entity.id
_entity.type
_entity.pdbx_description
1 polymer ?
#
loop_
_entity_poly.entity_id
_entity_poly.type
_entity_poly.pdbx_seq_one_letter_code
_entity_poly.pdbx_strand_id
1 'polypeptide(L)'
;MLGLFALFYATVHLLVWMSFLLGFRWIAIGEELAERPFITIGFLAYLILAALGVTSPKAMVRKMGKNWKRLHRLVYVAAVLAIVHLLWILRTDIQEA
;
A
#
# COMPACT_ATOMS: atom_id res chain seq x y z
N MET A 1 1.01 -14.25 10.35
CA MET A 1 1.29 -14.56 8.94
C MET A 1 0.44 -13.76 7.97
N LEU A 2 -0.87 -13.59 8.21
CA LEU A 2 -1.76 -12.82 7.32
C LEU A 2 -1.23 -11.43 6.91
N GLY A 3 -0.64 -10.66 7.83
CA GLY A 3 -0.08 -9.34 7.49
C GLY A 3 1.12 -9.39 6.52
N LEU A 4 1.95 -10.44 6.60
CA LEU A 4 3.06 -10.64 5.66
C LEU A 4 2.55 -11.08 4.29
N PHE A 5 1.51 -11.92 4.24
CA PHE A 5 0.85 -12.26 2.99
C PHE A 5 0.17 -11.03 2.36
N ALA A 6 -0.46 -10.17 3.16
CA ALA A 6 -1.05 -8.91 2.68
C ALA A 6 0.02 -8.01 2.05
N LEU A 7 1.18 -7.86 2.69
CA LEU A 7 2.30 -7.11 2.10
C LEU A 7 2.84 -7.76 0.82
N PHE A 8 2.95 -9.09 0.79
CA PHE A 8 3.37 -9.81 -0.41
C PHE A 8 2.43 -9.53 -1.59
N TYR A 9 1.12 -9.72 -1.41
CA TYR A 9 0.13 -9.42 -2.44
C TYR A 9 0.13 -7.95 -2.84
N ALA A 10 0.24 -7.02 -1.89
CA ALA A 10 0.32 -5.60 -2.18
C ALA A 10 1.59 -5.23 -2.99
N THR A 11 2.70 -5.91 -2.74
CA THR A 11 3.95 -5.75 -3.51
C THR A 11 3.78 -6.26 -4.93
N VAL A 12 3.18 -7.45 -5.10
CA VAL A 12 2.86 -7.99 -6.44
C VAL A 12 1.91 -7.04 -7.18
N HIS A 13 0.88 -6.53 -6.52
CA HIS A 13 -0.06 -5.57 -7.10
C HIS A 13 0.65 -4.31 -7.61
N LEU A 14 1.51 -3.71 -6.78
CA LEU A 14 2.31 -2.53 -7.14
C LEU A 14 3.25 -2.84 -8.32
N LEU A 15 3.89 -4.01 -8.32
CA LEU A 15 4.77 -4.43 -9.42
C LEU A 15 4.01 -4.64 -10.73
N VAL A 16 2.81 -5.21 -10.69
CA VAL A 16 1.97 -5.37 -11.89
C VAL A 16 1.62 -4.01 -12.46
N TRP A 17 1.18 -3.06 -11.62
CA TRP A 17 0.92 -1.68 -12.07
C TRP A 17 2.17 -1.04 -12.69
N MET A 18 3.32 -1.08 -12.01
CA MET A 18 4.56 -0.50 -12.54
C MET A 18 5.04 -1.16 -13.84
N SER A 19 4.90 -2.49 -13.97
CA SER A 19 5.43 -3.26 -15.09
C SER A 19 4.48 -3.29 -16.28
N PHE A 20 3.24 -3.73 -16.10
CA PHE A 20 2.29 -3.94 -17.19
C PHE A 20 1.69 -2.64 -17.71
N LEU A 21 1.37 -1.68 -16.83
CA LEU A 21 0.75 -0.41 -17.24
C LEU A 21 1.80 0.63 -17.67
N LEU A 22 2.92 0.71 -16.95
CA LEU A 22 3.89 1.79 -17.14
C LEU A 22 5.26 1.35 -17.68
N GLY A 23 5.54 0.05 -17.80
CA GLY A 23 6.80 -0.47 -18.32
C GLY A 23 8.04 -0.01 -17.53
N PHE A 24 7.90 0.24 -16.22
CA PHE A 24 8.94 0.81 -15.35
C PHE A 24 9.44 2.21 -15.76
N ARG A 25 8.65 2.99 -16.50
CA ARG A 25 8.97 4.38 -16.84
C ARG A 25 8.79 5.28 -15.62
N TRP A 26 9.89 5.58 -14.91
CA TRP A 26 9.88 6.36 -13.66
C TRP A 26 9.19 7.72 -13.75
N ILE A 27 9.30 8.41 -14.88
CA ILE A 27 8.62 9.70 -15.10
C ILE A 27 7.10 9.51 -15.12
N ALA A 28 6.62 8.54 -15.90
CA ALA A 28 5.20 8.23 -16.00
C ALA A 28 4.61 7.74 -14.67
N ILE A 29 5.39 6.99 -13.88
CA ILE A 29 5.02 6.60 -12.51
C ILE A 29 4.79 7.83 -11.63
N GLY A 30 5.69 8.81 -11.70
CA GLY A 30 5.57 10.05 -10.93
C GLY A 30 4.36 10.90 -11.35
N GLU A 31 4.14 11.04 -12.66
CA GLU A 31 2.99 11.73 -13.22
C GLU A 31 1.69 11.06 -12.80
N GLU A 32 1.57 9.75 -12.97
CA GLU A 32 0.34 9.02 -12.67
C GLU A 32 0.03 9.02 -11.16
N LEU A 33 1.06 8.99 -10.31
CA LEU A 33 0.90 9.11 -8.86
C LEU A 33 0.46 10.51 -8.42
N ALA A 34 0.78 11.56 -9.19
CA ALA A 34 0.38 12.93 -8.92
C ALA A 34 -1.00 13.27 -9.50
N GLU A 35 -1.31 12.76 -10.69
CA GLU A 35 -2.55 13.03 -11.41
C GLU A 35 -3.72 12.17 -10.92
N ARG A 36 -3.46 10.97 -10.40
CA ARG A 36 -4.52 10.03 -9.96
C ARG A 36 -4.53 9.89 -8.43
N PRO A 37 -5.35 10.68 -7.71
CA PRO A 37 -5.36 10.69 -6.24
C PRO A 37 -5.71 9.33 -5.62
N PHE A 38 -6.50 8.50 -6.30
CA PHE A 38 -6.81 7.16 -5.83
C PHE A 38 -5.57 6.25 -5.80
N ILE A 39 -4.63 6.37 -6.75
CA ILE A 39 -3.37 5.62 -6.75
C ILE A 39 -2.50 6.05 -5.57
N THR A 40 -2.43 7.37 -5.29
CA THR A 40 -1.70 7.90 -4.14
C THR A 40 -2.18 7.29 -2.82
N ILE A 41 -3.50 7.13 -2.64
CA ILE A 41 -4.08 6.51 -1.44
C ILE A 41 -3.66 5.04 -1.33
N GLY A 42 -3.71 4.28 -2.43
CA GLY A 42 -3.25 2.89 -2.47
C GLY A 42 -1.75 2.78 -2.12
N PHE A 43 -0.93 3.69 -2.65
CA PHE A 43 0.50 3.77 -2.35
C PHE A 43 0.78 4.09 -0.88
N LEU A 44 0.02 5.02 -0.27
CA LEU A 44 0.13 5.29 1.17
C LEU A 44 -0.22 4.07 2.02
N ALA A 45 -1.27 3.32 1.65
CA ALA A 45 -1.61 2.06 2.32
C ALA A 45 -0.47 1.03 2.21
N TYR A 46 0.14 0.92 1.03
CA TYR A 46 1.32 0.07 0.80
C TYR A 46 2.52 0.48 1.68
N LEU A 47 2.83 1.77 1.79
CA LEU A 47 3.93 2.26 2.63
C LEU A 47 3.74 1.89 4.11
N ILE A 48 2.49 1.99 4.61
CA ILE A 48 2.18 1.55 5.98
C ILE A 48 2.43 0.04 6.10
N LEU A 49 1.89 -0.78 5.19
CA LEU A 49 2.11 -2.23 5.21
C LEU A 49 3.59 -2.60 5.12
N ALA A 50 4.37 -1.90 4.30
CA ALA A 50 5.80 -2.10 4.16
C ALA A 50 6.53 -1.80 5.48
N ALA A 51 6.22 -0.69 6.14
CA ALA A 51 6.77 -0.36 7.46
C ALA A 51 6.42 -1.43 8.52
N LEU A 52 5.20 -1.96 8.48
CA LEU A 52 4.77 -3.05 9.36
C LEU A 52 5.51 -4.36 9.06
N GLY A 53 5.74 -4.68 7.78
CA GLY A 53 6.52 -5.86 7.38
C GLY A 53 7.98 -5.77 7.78
N VAL A 54 8.63 -4.62 7.59
CA VAL A 54 10.03 -4.40 8.02
C VAL A 54 10.18 -4.49 9.54
N THR A 55 9.12 -4.17 10.29
CA THR A 55 9.11 -4.23 11.76
C THR A 55 8.57 -5.56 12.33
N SER A 56 8.31 -6.56 11.47
CA SER A 56 7.87 -7.90 11.87
C SER A 56 8.97 -8.88 12.34
N PRO A 57 10.28 -8.74 12.00
CA PRO A 57 11.31 -9.65 12.49
C PRO A 57 11.41 -9.64 14.02
N LYS A 58 11.63 -10.80 14.64
CA LYS A 58 11.72 -10.95 16.11
C LYS A 58 12.74 -9.99 16.76
N ALA A 59 13.83 -9.67 16.06
CA ALA A 59 14.83 -8.69 16.50
C ALA A 59 14.25 -7.27 16.63
N MET A 60 13.46 -6.83 15.64
CA MET A 60 12.79 -5.53 15.62
C MET A 60 11.71 -5.43 16.70
N VAL A 61 10.93 -6.51 16.89
CA VAL A 61 9.90 -6.58 17.95
C VAL A 61 10.54 -6.40 19.33
N ARG A 62 11.66 -7.09 19.59
CA ARG A 62 12.40 -6.99 20.86
C ARG A 62 13.03 -5.61 21.06
N LYS A 63 13.51 -4.97 19.99
CA LYS A 63 14.10 -3.62 20.03
C LYS A 63 13.07 -2.52 20.28
N MET A 64 11.87 -2.62 19.71
CA MET A 64 10.83 -1.58 19.82
C MET A 64 9.96 -1.68 21.08
N GLY A 65 9.84 -2.86 21.69
CA GLY A 65 9.08 -3.06 22.92
C GLY A 65 7.63 -2.55 22.84
N LYS A 66 7.26 -1.61 23.73
CA LYS A 66 5.89 -1.06 23.81
C LYS A 66 5.47 -0.28 22.55
N ASN A 67 6.41 0.34 21.85
CA ASN A 67 6.14 1.13 20.65
C ASN A 67 5.73 0.25 19.45
N TRP A 68 6.10 -1.03 19.45
CA TRP A 68 5.74 -1.98 18.40
C TRP A 68 4.22 -2.10 18.24
N LYS A 69 3.48 -2.23 19.36
CA LYS A 69 2.01 -2.31 19.35
C LYS A 69 1.36 -1.02 18.86
N ARG A 70 1.98 0.14 19.12
CA ARG A 70 1.48 1.44 18.63
C ARG A 70 1.64 1.54 17.12
N LEU A 71 2.81 1.17 16.60
CA LEU A 71 3.07 1.14 15.16
C LEU A 71 2.15 0.13 14.45
N HIS A 72 2.03 -1.09 14.98
CA HIS A 72 1.20 -2.13 14.37
C HIS A 72 -0.30 -1.82 14.35
N ARG A 73 -0.76 -0.85 15.16
CA ARG A 73 -2.14 -0.36 15.09
C ARG A 73 -2.42 0.40 13.79
N LEU A 74 -1.40 0.89 13.09
CA LEU A 74 -1.56 1.49 11.77
C LEU A 74 -2.09 0.51 10.72
N VAL A 75 -2.12 -0.80 11.01
CA VAL A 75 -2.78 -1.78 10.14
C VAL A 75 -4.26 -1.43 9.90
N TYR A 76 -4.95 -0.87 10.90
CA TYR A 76 -6.33 -0.42 10.74
C TYR A 76 -6.44 0.77 9.79
N VAL A 77 -5.47 1.68 9.84
CA VAL A 77 -5.39 2.81 8.90
C VAL A 77 -5.14 2.30 7.49
N ALA A 78 -4.20 1.37 7.32
CA ALA A 78 -3.93 0.74 6.02
C ALA A 78 -5.18 0.04 5.45
N ALA A 79 -5.96 -0.66 6.30
CA ALA A 79 -7.20 -1.31 5.88
C ALA A 79 -8.25 -0.30 5.38
N VAL A 80 -8.44 0.81 6.09
CA VAL A 80 -9.37 1.87 5.67
C VAL A 80 -8.90 2.49 4.35
N LEU A 81 -7.62 2.82 4.21
CA LEU A 81 -7.05 3.38 2.98
C LEU A 81 -7.22 2.41 1.80
N ALA A 82 -7.03 1.10 2.01
CA ALA A 82 -7.23 0.10 0.97
C ALA A 82 -8.69 0.02 0.50
N ILE A 83 -9.66 0.13 1.42
CA ILE A 83 -11.08 0.18 1.06
C ILE A 83 -11.38 1.46 0.27
N VAL A 84 -10.89 2.61 0.72
CA VAL A 84 -11.07 3.90 0.03
C VAL A 84 -10.47 3.84 -1.39
N HIS A 85 -9.27 3.27 -1.54
CA HIS A 85 -8.63 3.05 -2.83
C HIS A 85 -9.52 2.23 -3.78
N LEU A 86 -10.09 1.11 -3.30
CA LEU A 86 -10.98 0.26 -4.09
C LEU A 86 -12.29 0.96 -4.47
N LEU A 87 -12.95 1.61 -3.51
CA LEU A 87 -14.23 2.30 -3.76
C LEU A 87 -14.08 3.46 -4.75
N TRP A 88 -12.94 4.15 -4.71
CA TRP A 88 -12.69 5.25 -5.63
C TRP A 88 -12.50 4.74 -7.06
N ILE A 89 -11.71 3.67 -7.24
CA ILE A 89 -11.55 3.00 -8.55
C ILE A 89 -12.91 2.61 -9.14
N LEU A 90 -13.75 1.94 -8.35
CA LEU A 90 -15.08 1.52 -8.80
C LEU A 90 -15.97 2.71 -9.20
N ARG A 91 -15.84 3.84 -8.50
CA ARG A 91 -16.59 5.05 -8.83
C ARG A 91 -16.10 5.68 -10.13
N THR A 92 -14.79 5.76 -10.34
CA THR A 92 -14.23 6.33 -11.58
C THR A 92 -14.59 5.48 -12.80
N ASP A 93 -14.58 4.15 -12.66
CA ASP A 93 -14.98 3.25 -13.75
C ASP A 93 -16.44 3.47 -14.18
N ILE A 94 -17.34 3.78 -13.24
CA ILE A 94 -18.76 4.05 -13.54
C ILE A 94 -18.96 5.45 -14.17
N GLN A 95 -18.07 6.40 -13.91
CA GLN A 95 -18.18 7.75 -14.49
C GLN A 95 -17.64 7.83 -15.93
N GLU A 96 -16.78 6.90 -16.32
CA GLU A 96 -16.19 6.84 -17.67
C GLU A 96 -16.93 5.89 -18.64
N ALA A 97 -17.89 5.10 -18.14
CA ALA A 97 -18.72 4.16 -18.91
C ALA A 97 -20.07 4.78 -19.34
#